data_AF-A0A961NXJ0-F1
#
_entry.id   AF-A0A961NXJ0-F1
#
_cell.length_a   1.000
_cell.length_b   1.000
_cell.length_c   1.000
_cell.angle_alpha   90.00
_cell.angle_beta   90.00
_cell.angle_gamma   90.00
#
_symmetry.space_group_name_H-M   'P 1'
#
loop_
_entity.id
_entity.type
_entity.pdbx_description
1 polymer ?
#
loop_
_entity_poly.entity_id
_entity_poly.type
_entity_poly.pdbx_seq_one_letter_code
_entity_poly.pdbx_strand_id
1 'polypeptide(L)'
;HMKDEARHIHVDGLLIDLTIGRQSARRRRLNAWIFERMLYGVVTPTRGGSGAKVIRQLVREMPELQDREEEMLRALVGLKSDRAFQESLFSRKLMPFSFDTFDRTAELDGLGRTMLGYDRRAR
;
A
#
# COMPACT_ATOMS: atom_id res chain seq x y z
N HIS A 1 18.38 -12.71 9.84
CA HIS A 1 17.44 -11.58 9.73
C HIS A 1 17.83 -10.59 8.62
N MET A 2 18.72 -9.59 8.78
CA MET A 2 19.06 -8.67 7.67
C MET A 2 19.70 -9.36 6.43
N LYS A 3 20.47 -10.43 6.63
CA LYS A 3 21.04 -11.25 5.54
C LYS A 3 20.03 -12.17 4.84
N ASP A 4 18.86 -12.37 5.42
CA ASP A 4 17.78 -13.19 4.83
C ASP A 4 16.88 -12.29 3.98
N GLU A 5 16.59 -11.06 4.43
CA GLU A 5 15.85 -10.06 3.64
C GLU A 5 16.57 -9.71 2.33
N ALA A 6 17.90 -9.55 2.35
CA ALA A 6 18.68 -9.28 1.13
C ALA A 6 18.59 -10.42 0.09
N ARG A 7 18.45 -11.67 0.55
CA ARG A 7 18.34 -12.84 -0.33
C ARG A 7 16.92 -12.99 -0.88
N HIS A 8 15.90 -12.62 -0.10
CA HIS A 8 14.52 -12.51 -0.57
C HIS A 8 14.35 -11.42 -1.64
N ILE A 9 14.95 -10.24 -1.44
CA ILE A 9 14.89 -9.13 -2.43
C ILE A 9 15.55 -9.49 -3.76
N HIS A 10 16.62 -10.30 -3.75
CA HIS A 10 17.30 -10.70 -4.98
C HIS A 10 16.51 -11.75 -5.78
N VAL A 11 15.84 -12.67 -5.07
CA VAL A 11 14.95 -13.67 -5.70
C VAL A 11 13.69 -13.00 -6.24
N ASP A 12 13.13 -12.02 -5.52
CA ASP A 12 11.97 -11.25 -5.97
C ASP A 12 12.30 -10.37 -7.18
N GLY A 13 13.48 -9.75 -7.22
CA GLY A 13 13.96 -8.99 -8.38
C GLY A 13 14.11 -9.86 -9.64
N LEU A 14 14.66 -11.07 -9.50
CA LEU A 14 14.79 -12.04 -10.60
C LEU A 14 13.43 -12.59 -11.06
N LEU A 15 12.51 -12.86 -10.13
CA LEU A 15 11.15 -13.29 -10.45
C LEU A 15 10.41 -12.19 -11.22
N ILE A 16 10.50 -10.93 -10.78
CA ILE A 16 9.91 -9.78 -11.47
C ILE A 16 10.53 -9.59 -12.86
N ASP A 17 11.85 -9.65 -13.01
CA ASP A 17 12.49 -9.53 -14.32
C ASP A 17 12.13 -10.68 -15.27
N LEU A 18 12.06 -11.91 -14.76
CA LEU A 18 11.72 -13.08 -15.56
C LEU A 18 10.22 -13.15 -15.91
N THR A 19 9.32 -12.70 -15.01
CA THR A 19 7.87 -12.73 -15.24
C THR A 19 7.30 -11.45 -15.85
N ILE A 20 7.91 -10.29 -15.67
CA ILE A 20 7.43 -8.99 -16.19
C ILE A 20 8.35 -8.47 -17.30
N GLY A 21 9.67 -8.61 -17.18
CA GLY A 21 10.66 -8.06 -18.12
C GLY A 21 10.64 -8.69 -19.52
N ARG A 22 10.25 -9.98 -19.64
CA ARG A 22 10.10 -10.69 -20.92
C ARG A 22 8.69 -10.62 -21.54
N GLN A 23 7.77 -9.88 -20.94
CA GLN A 23 6.38 -9.84 -21.40
C GLN A 23 6.11 -8.71 -22.40
N SER A 24 5.16 -8.94 -23.30
CA SER A 24 4.70 -7.91 -24.25
C SER A 24 4.13 -6.70 -23.50
N ALA A 25 4.25 -5.51 -24.10
CA ALA A 25 3.80 -4.24 -23.49
C ALA A 25 2.35 -4.28 -22.99
N ARG A 26 1.48 -5.08 -23.63
CA ARG A 26 0.08 -5.28 -23.20
C ARG A 26 -0.03 -6.01 -21.85
N ARG A 27 0.79 -7.04 -21.63
CA ARG A 27 0.78 -7.81 -20.37
C ARG A 27 1.39 -7.01 -19.22
N ARG A 28 2.44 -6.24 -19.48
CA ARG A 28 3.01 -5.30 -18.49
C ARG A 28 1.97 -4.29 -18.00
N ARG A 29 1.21 -3.70 -18.91
CA ARG A 29 0.09 -2.79 -18.56
C ARG A 29 -0.99 -3.49 -17.75
N LEU A 30 -1.36 -4.72 -18.11
CA LEU A 30 -2.35 -5.49 -17.35
C LEU A 30 -1.85 -5.78 -15.93
N ASN A 31 -0.60 -6.23 -15.78
CA ASN A 31 -0.01 -6.50 -14.47
C ASN A 31 0.08 -5.24 -13.62
N ALA A 32 0.51 -4.12 -14.20
CA ALA A 32 0.55 -2.82 -13.52
C ALA A 32 -0.85 -2.40 -13.04
N TRP A 33 -1.88 -2.57 -13.88
CA TRP A 33 -3.26 -2.27 -13.51
C TRP A 33 -3.79 -3.16 -12.37
N ILE A 34 -3.53 -4.47 -12.43
CA ILE A 34 -3.89 -5.41 -11.35
C ILE A 34 -3.17 -5.01 -10.05
N PHE A 35 -1.88 -4.73 -10.14
CA PHE A 35 -1.06 -4.33 -9.02
C PHE A 35 -1.53 -3.02 -8.38
N GLU A 36 -1.83 -2.00 -9.18
CA GLU A 36 -2.40 -0.73 -8.69
C GLU A 36 -3.72 -0.96 -7.96
N ARG A 37 -4.60 -1.82 -8.50
CA ARG A 37 -5.89 -2.12 -7.90
C ARG A 37 -5.76 -2.93 -6.60
N MET A 38 -4.78 -3.83 -6.52
CA MET A 38 -4.42 -4.52 -5.28
C MET A 38 -3.89 -3.54 -4.24
N LEU A 39 -2.93 -2.68 -4.62
CA LEU A 39 -2.37 -1.66 -3.73
C LEU A 39 -3.45 -0.72 -3.20
N TYR A 40 -4.36 -0.24 -4.06
CA TYR A 40 -5.50 0.57 -3.63
C TYR A 40 -6.29 -0.11 -2.49
N GLY A 41 -6.53 -1.42 -2.60
CA GLY A 41 -7.22 -2.19 -1.56
C GLY A 41 -6.43 -2.29 -0.24
N VAL A 42 -5.10 -2.28 -0.30
CA VAL A 42 -4.23 -2.33 0.88
C VAL A 42 -4.13 -0.97 1.56
N VAL A 43 -3.98 0.11 0.78
CA VAL A 43 -3.72 1.45 1.32
C VAL A 43 -5.00 2.21 1.73
N THR A 44 -6.17 1.69 1.37
CA THR A 44 -7.46 2.34 1.65
C THR A 44 -8.16 1.68 2.84
N PRO A 45 -8.19 2.33 4.02
CA PRO A 45 -9.06 1.92 5.12
C PRO A 45 -10.53 1.87 4.68
N THR A 46 -11.22 0.78 5.04
CA THR A 46 -12.65 0.60 4.75
C THR A 46 -13.42 0.15 6.00
N ARG A 47 -14.73 0.41 6.03
CA ARG A 47 -15.61 0.01 7.14
C ARG A 47 -15.72 -1.51 7.35
N GLY A 48 -15.39 -2.31 6.34
CA GLY A 48 -15.34 -3.78 6.43
C GLY A 48 -13.92 -4.35 6.55
N GLY A 49 -12.90 -3.48 6.51
CA GLY A 49 -11.50 -3.86 6.51
C GLY A 49 -10.99 -4.31 7.87
N SER A 50 -9.74 -4.77 7.91
CA SER A 50 -9.07 -5.21 9.13
C SER A 50 -9.09 -4.16 10.24
N GLY A 51 -8.83 -2.88 9.94
CA GLY A 51 -8.88 -1.80 10.92
C GLY A 51 -10.24 -1.64 11.59
N ALA A 52 -11.34 -1.82 10.85
CA ALA A 52 -12.68 -1.76 11.42
C ALA A 52 -12.97 -2.95 12.33
N LYS A 53 -12.43 -4.14 12.02
CA LYS A 53 -12.52 -5.32 12.89
C LYS A 53 -11.76 -5.11 14.20
N VAL A 54 -10.62 -4.43 14.17
CA VAL A 54 -9.86 -4.07 15.38
C VAL A 54 -10.67 -3.12 16.25
N ILE A 55 -11.28 -2.08 15.68
CA ILE A 55 -12.15 -1.16 16.45
C ILE A 55 -13.33 -1.90 17.08
N ARG A 56 -14.00 -2.78 16.33
CA ARG A 56 -15.11 -3.58 16.86
C ARG A 56 -14.66 -4.51 17.98
N GLN A 57 -13.48 -5.11 17.85
CA GLN A 57 -12.93 -5.96 18.89
C GLN A 57 -12.55 -5.14 20.13
N LEU A 58 -12.00 -3.94 19.96
CA LEU A 58 -11.70 -3.02 21.05
C LEU A 58 -12.96 -2.61 21.82
N VAL A 59 -14.05 -2.25 21.11
CA VAL A 59 -15.34 -1.92 21.74
C VAL A 59 -15.93 -3.14 22.48
N ARG A 60 -15.74 -4.35 21.94
CA ARG A 60 -16.16 -5.57 22.61
C ARG A 60 -15.38 -5.82 23.91
N GLU A 61 -14.10 -5.49 23.95
CA GLU A 61 -13.24 -5.63 25.12
C GLU A 61 -13.43 -4.49 26.13
N MET A 62 -13.84 -3.31 25.67
CA MET A 62 -14.06 -2.10 26.46
C MET A 62 -15.44 -1.50 26.15
N PRO A 63 -16.51 -2.00 26.79
CA PRO A 63 -17.88 -1.54 26.52
C PRO A 63 -18.10 -0.04 26.74
N GLU A 64 -17.27 0.63 27.53
CA GLU A 64 -17.35 2.08 27.75
C GLU A 64 -17.11 2.89 26.46
N LEU A 65 -16.52 2.26 25.43
CA LEU A 65 -16.26 2.88 24.13
C LEU A 65 -17.43 2.72 23.15
N GLN A 66 -18.52 2.04 23.53
CA GLN A 66 -19.63 1.73 22.62
C GLN A 66 -20.24 2.98 21.97
N ASP A 67 -20.44 4.05 22.75
CA ASP A 67 -20.99 5.33 22.24
C ASP A 67 -20.07 6.02 21.23
N ARG A 68 -18.79 5.63 21.17
CA ARG A 68 -17.77 6.19 20.28
C ARG A 68 -17.41 5.28 19.10
N GLU A 69 -18.00 4.10 18.98
CA GLU A 69 -17.67 3.15 17.91
C GLU A 69 -17.82 3.79 16.52
N GLU A 70 -18.97 4.43 16.27
CA GLU A 70 -19.29 5.06 14.98
C GLU A 70 -18.38 6.27 14.69
N GLU A 71 -17.91 6.98 15.72
CA GLU A 71 -16.91 8.05 15.60
C GLU A 71 -15.55 7.46 15.17
N MET A 72 -15.08 6.42 15.87
CA MET A 72 -13.81 5.76 15.57
C MET A 72 -13.80 5.13 14.17
N LEU A 73 -14.89 4.48 13.76
CA LEU A 73 -15.01 3.92 12.41
C LEU A 73 -15.00 5.01 11.33
N ARG A 74 -15.66 6.15 11.57
CA ARG A 74 -15.61 7.30 10.65
C ARG A 74 -14.21 7.90 10.56
N ALA A 75 -13.54 8.08 11.70
CA ALA A 75 -12.17 8.55 11.76
C ALA A 75 -11.22 7.62 10.99
N LEU A 76 -11.31 6.30 11.21
CA LEU A 76 -10.53 5.29 10.50
C LEU A 76 -10.71 5.39 8.98
N VAL A 77 -11.94 5.52 8.49
CA VAL A 77 -12.20 5.66 7.06
C VAL A 77 -11.67 6.99 6.52
N GLY A 78 -11.70 8.06 7.33
CA GLY A 78 -11.15 9.37 6.99
C GLY A 78 -9.64 9.35 6.76
N LEU A 79 -8.91 8.42 7.40
CA LEU A 79 -7.47 8.27 7.23
C LEU A 79 -7.04 7.93 5.81
N LYS A 80 -7.95 7.44 4.94
CA LYS A 80 -7.66 7.22 3.52
C LYS A 80 -7.24 8.51 2.79
N SER A 81 -7.74 9.65 3.25
CA SER A 81 -7.47 10.98 2.69
C SER A 81 -6.49 11.80 3.52
N ASP A 82 -6.06 11.28 4.68
CA ASP A 82 -5.07 11.96 5.51
C ASP A 82 -3.67 11.71 4.94
N ARG A 83 -3.08 12.76 4.36
CA ARG A 83 -1.77 12.68 3.73
C ARG A 83 -0.66 12.31 4.73
N ALA A 84 -0.68 12.88 5.93
CA ALA A 84 0.35 12.63 6.93
C ALA A 84 0.32 11.16 7.40
N PHE A 85 -0.89 10.62 7.59
CA PHE A 85 -1.07 9.21 7.89
C PHE A 85 -0.60 8.32 6.73
N GLN A 86 -0.99 8.64 5.49
CA GLN A 86 -0.59 7.85 4.32
C GLN A 86 0.93 7.87 4.10
N GLU A 87 1.59 9.03 4.29
CA GLU A 87 3.06 9.15 4.25
C GLU A 87 3.74 8.39 5.40
N SER A 88 3.08 8.28 6.57
CA SER A 88 3.59 7.49 7.69
C SER A 88 3.56 5.98 7.42
N LEU A 89 2.67 5.51 6.55
CA LEU A 89 2.59 4.10 6.14
C LEU A 89 3.47 3.80 4.94
N PHE A 90 3.42 4.68 3.94
CA PHE A 90 4.09 4.50 2.65
C PHE A 90 4.89 5.75 2.33
N SER A 91 6.21 5.69 2.51
CA SER A 91 7.11 6.76 2.08
C SER A 91 8.39 6.20 1.50
N ARG A 92 9.08 7.03 0.72
CA ARG A 92 10.41 6.69 0.16
C ARG A 92 11.44 6.35 1.23
N LYS A 93 11.27 6.89 2.45
CA LYS A 93 12.10 6.56 3.62
C LYS A 93 11.84 5.14 4.14
N LEU A 94 10.59 4.71 4.16
CA LEU A 94 10.19 3.37 4.64
C LEU A 94 10.37 2.28 3.58
N MET A 95 10.19 2.62 2.30
CA MET A 95 10.20 1.66 1.19
C MET A 95 11.08 2.11 0.01
N PRO A 96 12.39 2.39 0.22
CA PRO A 96 13.25 2.98 -0.80
C PRO A 96 13.38 2.12 -2.07
N PHE A 97 13.58 0.81 -1.91
CA PHE A 97 13.77 -0.11 -3.05
C PHE A 97 12.49 -0.35 -3.85
N SER A 98 11.35 -0.43 -3.19
CA SER A 98 10.05 -0.55 -3.87
C SER A 98 9.75 0.69 -4.69
N PHE A 99 9.99 1.88 -4.12
CA PHE A 99 9.76 3.15 -4.82
C PHE A 99 10.73 3.32 -6.01
N ASP A 100 12.00 2.92 -5.87
CA ASP A 100 12.95 2.89 -7.00
C ASP A 100 12.52 1.93 -8.11
N THR A 101 11.89 0.82 -7.76
CA THR A 101 11.37 -0.15 -8.74
C THR A 101 10.13 0.40 -9.46
N PHE A 102 9.23 1.06 -8.74
CA PHE A 102 8.06 1.73 -9.32
C PHE A 102 8.47 2.88 -10.24
N ASP A 103 9.48 3.67 -9.84
CA ASP A 103 10.04 4.77 -10.64
C ASP A 103 10.62 4.31 -11.98
N ARG A 104 11.11 3.06 -12.07
CA ARG A 104 11.67 2.48 -13.30
C ARG A 104 10.60 1.83 -14.19
N THR A 105 9.37 1.71 -13.70
CA THR A 105 8.27 1.05 -14.40
C THR A 105 7.32 2.11 -14.97
N ALA A 106 7.41 2.38 -16.27
CA ALA A 106 6.60 3.41 -16.96
C ALA A 106 5.08 3.22 -16.78
N GLU A 107 4.61 1.97 -16.67
CA GLU A 107 3.20 1.67 -16.46
C GLU A 107 2.69 2.07 -15.06
N LEU A 108 3.58 2.39 -14.12
CA LEU A 108 3.26 2.83 -12.76
C LEU A 108 3.43 4.35 -12.56
N ASP A 109 3.60 5.13 -13.63
CA ASP A 109 3.70 6.59 -13.57
C ASP A 109 2.51 7.25 -12.85
N GLY A 110 1.33 6.63 -12.92
CA GLY A 110 0.09 7.10 -12.29
C GLY A 110 -0.09 6.73 -10.82
N LEU A 111 0.80 5.93 -10.24
CA LEU A 111 0.58 5.28 -8.93
C LEU A 111 0.37 6.28 -7.79
N GLY A 112 0.92 7.49 -7.88
CA GLY A 112 0.73 8.55 -6.88
C GLY A 112 -0.70 9.08 -6.78
N ARG A 113 -1.56 8.80 -7.77
CA ARG A 113 -3.01 9.08 -7.68
C ARG A 113 -3.72 8.13 -6.74
N THR A 114 -3.16 6.94 -6.57
CA THR A 114 -3.71 5.84 -5.78
C THR A 114 -3.06 5.78 -4.40
N MET A 115 -1.74 5.98 -4.33
CA MET A 115 -0.96 5.93 -3.11
C MET A 115 -0.42 7.33 -2.78
N LEU A 116 -1.12 8.07 -1.92
CA LEU A 116 -0.81 9.48 -1.62
C LEU A 116 0.62 9.70 -1.08
N GLY A 117 1.17 8.71 -0.37
CA GLY A 117 2.56 8.76 0.12
C GLY A 117 3.63 8.45 -0.95
N TYR A 118 3.22 8.09 -2.17
CA TYR A 118 4.10 7.94 -3.33
C TYR A 118 4.13 9.20 -4.18
N ASP A 119 5.18 10.00 -3.99
CA ASP A 119 5.52 11.10 -4.88
C ASP A 119 6.83 10.80 -5.62
N ARG A 120 6.71 10.56 -6.92
CA ARG A 120 7.85 10.32 -7.81
C ARG A 120 8.75 11.56 -8.00
N ARG A 121 8.22 12.77 -7.71
CA ARG A 121 8.95 14.03 -7.84
C ARG A 121 9.81 14.34 -6.61
N ALA A 122 9.58 13.67 -5.49
CA ALA A 122 10.31 13.87 -4.23
C ALA A 122 11.71 13.23 -4.23
N ARG A 123 12.43 13.30 -5.36
CA ARG A 123 13.82 12.82 -5.49
C ARG A 123 14.82 13.78 -4.85
#